data_AF-A0A7C3CBZ0-F1
#
_entry.id   AF-A0A7C3CBZ0-F1
#
_cell.length_a   1.000
_cell.length_b   1.000
_cell.length_c   1.000
_cell.angle_alpha   90.00
_cell.angle_beta   90.00
_cell.angle_gamma   90.00
#
_symmetry.space_group_name_H-M   'P 1'
#
loop_
_entity.id
_entity.type
_entity.pdbx_description
1 polymer ?
#
loop_
_entity_poly.entity_id
_entity_poly.type
_entity_poly.pdbx_seq_one_letter_code
_entity_poly.pdbx_strand_id
1 'polypeptide(L)'
;MSYKEKLQALRDAYITGIFAVASSALLLVVYASGGGFSHIDWTHWLDLIILSVFTIGLRQGNRIAAWGILIYFLATRIYFSINESVFVGLPITLILAYFFWKGAQAANSPVSEAVGE
;
A
#
# COMPACT_ATOMS: atom_id res chain seq x y z
N MET A 1 -17.02 -4.67 14.29
CA MET A 1 -16.97 -4.85 12.82
C MET A 1 -17.44 -6.27 12.52
N SER A 2 -18.42 -6.40 11.63
CA SER A 2 -18.91 -7.69 11.17
C SER A 2 -17.83 -8.43 10.36
N TYR A 3 -17.87 -9.76 10.36
CA TYR A 3 -16.94 -10.59 9.59
C TYR A 3 -16.90 -10.21 8.10
N LYS A 4 -18.08 -9.94 7.51
CA LYS A 4 -18.20 -9.51 6.10
C LYS A 4 -17.50 -8.17 5.84
N GLU A 5 -17.69 -7.20 6.73
CA GLU A 5 -17.08 -5.87 6.62
C GLU A 5 -15.56 -5.95 6.74
N LYS A 6 -15.05 -6.78 7.67
CA LYS A 6 -13.62 -7.01 7.85
C LYS A 6 -12.99 -7.62 6.60
N LEU A 7 -13.62 -8.65 6.03
CA LEU A 7 -13.13 -9.30 4.81
C LEU A 7 -13.13 -8.34 3.62
N GLN A 8 -14.19 -7.54 3.48
CA GLN A 8 -14.29 -6.54 2.41
C GLN A 8 -13.22 -5.45 2.55
N ALA A 9 -13.00 -4.92 3.75
CA ALA A 9 -11.96 -3.91 4.00
C ALA A 9 -10.55 -4.44 3.70
N LEU A 10 -10.24 -5.69 4.08
CA LEU A 10 -8.96 -6.32 3.73
C LEU A 10 -8.82 -6.56 2.23
N ARG A 11 -9.90 -6.94 1.54
CA ARG A 11 -9.91 -7.16 0.10
C ARG A 11 -9.69 -5.85 -0.66
N ASP A 12 -10.39 -4.79 -0.27
CA ASP A 12 -10.26 -3.47 -0.90
C ASP A 12 -8.86 -2.91 -0.68
N ALA A 13 -8.31 -3.05 0.52
CA ALA A 13 -6.93 -2.67 0.84
C ALA A 13 -5.89 -3.51 0.06
N TYR A 14 -6.14 -4.79 -0.15
CA TYR A 14 -5.28 -5.65 -0.97
C TYR A 14 -5.30 -5.25 -2.44
N ILE A 15 -6.48 -5.01 -3.03
CA ILE A 15 -6.63 -4.53 -4.40
C ILE A 15 -5.90 -3.19 -4.56
N THR A 16 -6.06 -2.29 -3.60
CA THR A 16 -5.33 -1.02 -3.52
C THR A 16 -3.81 -1.24 -3.51
N GLY A 17 -3.32 -2.22 -2.75
CA GLY A 17 -1.91 -2.61 -2.72
C GLY A 17 -1.39 -3.11 -4.07
N ILE A 18 -2.18 -3.92 -4.79
CA ILE A 18 -1.85 -4.34 -6.16
C ILE A 18 -1.73 -3.13 -7.09
N PHE A 19 -2.68 -2.20 -7.03
CA PHE A 19 -2.61 -0.97 -7.84
C PHE A 19 -1.36 -0.14 -7.51
N ALA A 20 -1.00 -0.02 -6.23
CA ALA A 20 0.21 0.66 -5.81
C ALA A 20 1.46 -0.01 -6.40
N VAL A 21 1.61 -1.33 -6.23
CA VAL A 21 2.72 -2.11 -6.81
C VAL A 21 2.78 -1.97 -8.34
N ALA A 22 1.64 -2.11 -9.02
CA ALA A 22 1.56 -1.98 -10.47
C ALA A 22 1.96 -0.57 -10.95
N SER A 23 1.51 0.47 -10.25
CA SER A 23 1.86 1.85 -10.57
C SER A 23 3.35 2.13 -10.37
N SER A 24 3.95 1.67 -9.27
CA SER A 24 5.39 1.77 -9.03
C SER A 24 6.18 1.00 -10.10
N ALA A 25 5.72 -0.19 -10.51
CA ALA A 25 6.40 -0.99 -11.52
C ALA A 25 6.33 -0.33 -12.91
N LEU A 26 5.17 0.25 -13.27
CA LEU A 26 5.03 1.00 -14.52
C LEU A 26 5.93 2.24 -14.54
N LEU A 27 5.97 3.00 -13.44
CA LEU A 27 6.87 4.15 -13.31
C LEU A 27 8.34 3.73 -13.44
N LEU A 28 8.73 2.61 -12.83
CA LEU A 28 10.06 2.03 -12.96
C LEU A 28 10.41 1.73 -14.42
N VAL A 29 9.49 1.09 -15.16
CA VAL A 29 9.68 0.78 -16.59
C VAL A 29 9.78 2.04 -17.45
N VAL A 30 8.95 3.04 -17.17
CA VAL A 30 9.02 4.34 -17.86
C VAL A 30 10.37 5.01 -17.59
N TYR A 31 10.83 5.02 -16.33
CA TYR A 31 12.13 5.57 -15.96
C TYR A 31 13.28 4.80 -16.65
N ALA A 32 13.19 3.47 -16.68
CA ALA A 32 14.13 2.60 -17.40
C ALA A 32 14.20 2.90 -18.89
N SER A 33 13.08 3.27 -19.52
CA SER A 33 13.02 3.53 -20.97
C SER A 33 13.79 4.79 -21.40
N GLY A 34 14.03 5.73 -20.48
CA GLY A 34 14.75 6.97 -20.74
C GLY A 34 16.29 6.88 -20.64
N GLY A 35 16.83 5.92 -19.87
CA GLY A 35 18.27 5.83 -19.59
C GLY A 35 18.84 4.41 -19.42
N GLY A 36 18.00 3.37 -19.55
CA GLY A 36 18.35 1.97 -19.29
C GLY A 36 18.26 1.57 -17.82
N PHE A 37 18.14 0.27 -17.56
CA PHE A 37 18.02 -0.29 -16.19
C PHE A 37 19.23 -0.02 -15.29
N SER A 38 20.39 0.32 -15.85
CA SER A 38 21.62 0.64 -15.10
C SER A 38 21.56 1.98 -14.36
N HIS A 39 20.62 2.87 -14.73
CA HIS A 39 20.43 4.17 -14.11
C HIS A 39 19.33 4.14 -13.03
N ILE A 40 18.69 2.99 -12.83
CA ILE A 40 17.69 2.80 -11.79
C ILE A 40 18.42 2.46 -10.51
N ASP A 41 18.31 3.36 -9.52
CA ASP A 41 18.83 3.11 -8.19
C ASP A 41 18.19 1.84 -7.60
N TRP A 42 19.00 1.03 -6.91
CA TRP A 42 18.58 -0.21 -6.27
C TRP A 42 17.42 0.01 -5.29
N THR A 43 17.31 1.22 -4.74
CA THR A 43 16.21 1.66 -3.87
C THR A 43 14.84 1.47 -4.50
N HIS A 44 14.68 1.63 -5.82
CA HIS A 44 13.39 1.43 -6.48
C HIS A 44 12.99 -0.05 -6.62
N TRP A 45 13.97 -0.95 -6.77
CA TRP A 45 13.72 -2.39 -6.76
C TRP A 45 13.30 -2.86 -5.36
N LEU A 46 13.96 -2.31 -4.34
CA LEU A 46 13.64 -2.58 -2.95
C LEU A 46 12.24 -2.06 -2.59
N ASP A 47 11.84 -0.90 -3.10
CA ASP A 47 10.48 -0.36 -2.97
C ASP A 47 9.40 -1.34 -3.47
N LEU A 48 9.59 -1.88 -4.68
CA LEU A 48 8.67 -2.86 -5.25
C LEU A 48 8.57 -4.14 -4.41
N ILE A 49 9.70 -4.62 -3.89
CA ILE A 49 9.72 -5.82 -3.02
C ILE A 49 8.95 -5.54 -1.73
N ILE A 50 9.23 -4.42 -1.06
CA ILE A 50 8.56 -4.05 0.20
C ILE A 50 7.04 -3.91 -0.01
N LEU A 51 6.62 -3.16 -1.04
CA LEU A 51 5.22 -2.98 -1.35
C LEU A 51 4.53 -4.32 -1.65
N SER A 52 5.19 -5.22 -2.39
CA SER A 52 4.67 -6.54 -2.70
C SER A 52 4.52 -7.41 -1.46
N VAL A 53 5.54 -7.46 -0.60
CA VAL A 53 5.54 -8.23 0.65
C VAL A 53 4.41 -7.77 1.57
N PHE A 54 4.29 -6.45 1.78
CA PHE A 54 3.22 -5.94 2.64
C PHE A 54 1.83 -6.14 2.02
N THR A 55 1.69 -5.98 0.71
CA THR A 55 0.41 -6.25 0.01
C THR A 55 -0.02 -7.71 0.22
N ILE A 56 0.89 -8.67 0.05
CA ILE A 56 0.59 -10.09 0.27
C ILE A 56 0.28 -10.37 1.76
N GLY A 57 1.02 -9.77 2.69
CA GLY A 57 0.75 -9.89 4.12
C GLY A 57 -0.62 -9.33 4.54
N LEU A 58 -1.10 -8.31 3.83
CA LEU A 58 -2.42 -7.70 4.06
C LEU A 58 -3.55 -8.68 3.70
N ARG A 59 -3.38 -9.47 2.64
CA ARG A 59 -4.32 -10.55 2.27
C ARG A 59 -4.44 -11.62 3.34
N GLN A 60 -3.36 -11.87 4.09
CA GLN A 60 -3.35 -12.83 5.20
C GLN A 60 -3.92 -12.24 6.50
N GLY A 61 -4.32 -10.96 6.49
CA GLY A 61 -4.80 -10.26 7.69
C GLY A 61 -3.70 -9.99 8.72
N ASN A 62 -2.42 -10.02 8.31
CA ASN A 62 -1.31 -9.74 9.22
C ASN A 62 -1.30 -8.26 9.59
N ARG A 63 -1.44 -7.98 10.90
CA ARG A 63 -1.47 -6.63 11.46
C ARG A 63 -0.20 -5.83 11.12
N ILE A 64 0.97 -6.47 11.21
CA ILE A 64 2.25 -5.82 10.95
C ILE A 64 2.33 -5.40 9.49
N ALA A 65 1.90 -6.26 8.57
CA ALA A 65 1.89 -5.93 7.14
C ALA A 65 0.88 -4.82 6.81
N ALA A 66 -0.29 -4.84 7.43
CA ALA A 66 -1.33 -3.84 7.19
C ALA A 66 -0.95 -2.44 7.69
N TRP A 67 -0.30 -2.34 8.85
CA TRP A 67 0.27 -1.07 9.32
C TRP A 67 1.55 -0.70 8.57
N GLY A 68 2.37 -1.70 8.24
CA GLY A 68 3.60 -1.55 7.49
C GLY A 68 3.37 -0.89 6.14
N ILE A 69 2.41 -1.36 5.34
CA ILE A 69 2.13 -0.76 4.03
C ILE A 69 1.69 0.70 4.14
N LEU A 70 0.85 1.01 5.15
CA LEU A 70 0.33 2.35 5.33
C LEU A 70 1.45 3.32 5.71
N ILE A 71 2.24 2.96 6.73
CA ILE A 71 3.34 3.79 7.22
C ILE A 71 4.38 3.95 6.12
N TYR A 72 4.73 2.86 5.45
CA TYR A 72 5.69 2.86 4.36
C TYR A 72 5.25 3.79 3.23
N PHE A 73 3.99 3.69 2.79
CA PHE A 73 3.41 4.50 1.72
C PHE A 73 3.36 6.00 2.08
N LEU A 74 2.96 6.34 3.31
CA LEU A 74 2.95 7.72 3.78
C LEU A 74 4.37 8.29 3.91
N ALA A 75 5.31 7.52 4.46
CA ALA A 75 6.69 7.92 4.64
C ALA A 75 7.38 8.19 3.30
N THR A 76 7.22 7.29 2.32
CA THR A 76 7.73 7.50 0.96
C THR A 76 7.10 8.73 0.33
N ARG A 77 5.79 8.94 0.45
CA ARG A 77 5.17 10.13 -0.14
C ARG A 77 5.62 11.45 0.49
N ILE A 78 5.78 11.48 1.82
CA ILE A 78 6.32 12.65 2.52
C ILE A 78 7.76 12.92 2.05
N TYR A 79 8.59 11.88 1.97
CA TYR A 79 9.96 11.99 1.48
C TYR A 79 10.04 12.57 0.06
N PHE A 80 9.24 12.06 -0.88
CA PHE A 80 9.20 12.58 -2.24
C PHE A 80 8.65 14.01 -2.31
N SER A 81 7.60 14.32 -1.54
CA SER A 81 7.00 15.66 -1.54
C SER A 81 7.98 16.74 -1.04
N ILE A 82 8.83 16.40 -0.07
CA ILE A 82 9.86 17.31 0.46
C ILE A 82 11.03 17.45 -0.52
N ASN A 83 11.56 16.35 -1.04
CA ASN A 83 12.79 16.38 -1.84
C ASN A 83 12.58 16.82 -3.28
N GLU A 84 11.47 16.44 -3.91
CA GLU A 84 11.23 16.75 -5.32
C GLU A 84 10.36 18.00 -5.52
N SER A 85 9.81 18.58 -4.43
CA SER A 85 8.85 19.71 -4.50
C SER A 85 7.62 19.42 -5.38
N VAL A 86 7.34 18.14 -5.65
CA VAL A 86 6.25 17.67 -6.49
C VAL A 86 5.09 17.22 -5.59
N PHE A 87 4.08 18.08 -5.46
CA PHE A 87 2.81 17.76 -4.78
C PHE A 87 1.82 16.97 -5.63
N VAL A 88 2.23 16.57 -6.85
CA VAL A 88 1.37 15.86 -7.80
C VAL A 88 0.89 14.55 -7.19
N GLY A 89 -0.41 14.28 -7.25
CA GLY A 89 -0.98 13.00 -6.79
C GLY A 89 -1.30 12.91 -5.30
N LEU A 90 -1.29 14.02 -4.54
CA LEU A 90 -1.78 14.06 -3.16
C LEU A 90 -3.22 13.51 -3.00
N PRO A 91 -4.21 13.86 -3.85
CA PRO A 91 -5.56 13.32 -3.73
C PRO A 91 -5.59 11.79 -3.87
N ILE A 92 -4.85 11.27 -4.85
CA ILE A 92 -4.72 9.82 -5.08
C ILE A 92 -4.05 9.15 -3.88
N THR A 93 -2.99 9.77 -3.35
CA THR A 93 -2.30 9.29 -2.16
C THR A 93 -3.24 9.18 -0.96
N LEU A 94 -4.08 10.20 -0.72
CA LEU A 94 -5.04 10.18 0.39
C LEU A 94 -6.10 9.09 0.23
N ILE A 95 -6.58 8.86 -1.00
CA ILE A 95 -7.52 7.77 -1.30
C ILE A 95 -6.87 6.41 -1.01
N LEU A 96 -5.64 6.18 -1.49
CA LEU A 96 -4.91 4.94 -1.25
C LEU A 96 -4.64 4.73 0.24
N ALA A 97 -4.18 5.78 0.94
CA ALA A 97 -3.93 5.76 2.38
C ALA A 97 -5.21 5.46 3.17
N TYR A 98 -6.37 5.97 2.74
CA TYR A 98 -7.65 5.65 3.36
C TYR A 98 -7.99 4.15 3.27
N PHE A 99 -7.78 3.52 2.11
CA PHE A 99 -8.00 2.08 1.96
C PHE A 99 -7.00 1.26 2.79
N PHE A 100 -5.72 1.64 2.82
CA PHE A 100 -4.74 0.99 3.68
C PHE A 100 -5.06 1.14 5.16
N TRP A 101 -5.52 2.32 5.60
CA TRP A 101 -5.97 2.56 6.96
C TRP A 101 -7.18 1.69 7.33
N LYS A 102 -8.16 1.55 6.42
CA LYS A 102 -9.27 0.61 6.60
C LYS A 102 -8.80 -0.84 6.71
N GLY A 103 -7.86 -1.25 5.87
CA GLY A 103 -7.24 -2.58 5.94
C GLY A 103 -6.53 -2.83 7.27
N ALA A 104 -5.77 -1.85 7.77
CA ALA A 104 -5.06 -1.92 9.04
C ALA A 104 -6.01 -2.03 10.24
N GLN A 105 -7.07 -1.22 10.25
CA GLN A 105 -8.13 -1.33 11.26
C GLN A 105 -8.83 -2.69 11.21
N ALA A 106 -9.14 -3.19 10.02
CA ALA A 106 -9.77 -4.50 9.85
C ALA A 106 -8.87 -5.63 10.36
N ALA A 107 -7.56 -5.58 10.08
CA ALA A 107 -6.59 -6.56 10.59
C ALA A 107 -6.47 -6.54 12.13
N ASN A 108 -6.59 -5.36 12.75
CA ASN A 108 -6.46 -5.20 14.19
C ASN A 108 -7.76 -5.44 14.98
N SER A 109 -8.92 -5.28 14.33
CA SER A 109 -10.20 -5.43 15.01
C SER A 109 -10.48 -6.90 15.33
N PRO A 110 -10.89 -7.22 16.58
CA PRO A 110 -11.46 -8.54 16.88
C PRO A 110 -12.74 -8.72 16.04
N VAL A 111 -12.95 -9.95 15.58
CA VAL A 111 -14.24 -10.29 14.95
C VAL A 111 -15.26 -10.25 16.07
N SER A 112 -16.18 -9.29 16.01
CA SER A 112 -17.35 -9.34 16.88
C SER A 112 -18.17 -10.51 16.36
N GLU A 113 -18.13 -11.64 17.06
CA GLU A 113 -19.23 -12.59 16.99
C GLU A 113 -20.45 -11.77 17.39
N ALA A 114 -21.23 -11.35 16.39
CA ALA A 114 -22.62 -11.03 16.66
C ALA A 114 -23.15 -12.33 17.26
N VAL A 115 -23.38 -12.29 18.58
CA VAL A 115 -24.06 -13.32 19.34
C VAL A 115 -25.25 -13.73 18.48
N GLY A 116 -25.14 -14.92 17.89
CA GLY A 116 -26.23 -15.53 17.18
C GLY A 116 -27.31 -15.83 18.21
N GLU A 117 -28.44 -15.17 18.00
CA GLU A 117 -29.77 -15.54 18.49
C GLU A 117 -30.06 -17.03 18.34
#